data_AF-A0A950JKV0-F1
#
_entry.id   AF-A0A950JKV0-F1
#
_cell.length_a   1.000
_cell.length_b   1.000
_cell.length_c   1.000
_cell.angle_alpha   90.00
_cell.angle_beta   90.00
_cell.angle_gamma   90.00
#
_symmetry.space_group_name_H-M   'P 1'
#
loop_
_entity.id
_entity.type
_entity.pdbx_description
1 polymer ?
#
loop_
_entity_poly.entity_id
_entity_poly.type
_entity_poly.pdbx_seq_one_letter_code
_entity_poly.pdbx_strand_id
1 'polypeptide(L)'
;MRKRLGFAVLAASFACGAAHAAAYQAIYSFGDSLSDVGNALAASSAAGDPIPLPAFYYNGRFSNGPNWVDDLAAKFGLSVSPSLAIPPGDDFAFGGAQTGATIANPPVVGGQPVPIDLTDQVAFFKTVDRSPKSQALYTLDIGANDILDALDG
;
A
#
# COMPACT_ATOMS: atom_id res chain seq x y z
N MET A 1 -12.25 68.96 16.07
CA MET A 1 -11.45 67.98 16.83
C MET A 1 -12.35 67.25 17.83
N ARG A 2 -12.57 65.93 17.68
CA ARG A 2 -12.61 64.90 18.75
C ARG A 2 -13.21 63.57 18.25
N LYS A 3 -12.28 62.66 17.93
CA LYS A 3 -12.25 61.20 18.16
C LYS A 3 -13.53 60.40 17.88
N ARG A 4 -13.58 59.76 16.71
CA ARG A 4 -14.27 58.48 16.52
C ARG A 4 -13.34 57.54 15.76
N LEU A 5 -12.41 56.91 16.48
CA LEU A 5 -11.70 55.74 15.98
C LEU A 5 -11.38 54.90 17.21
N GLY A 6 -12.20 53.88 17.43
CA GLY A 6 -12.06 53.03 18.59
C GLY A 6 -12.88 51.77 18.42
N PHE A 7 -12.16 50.66 18.31
CA PHE A 7 -12.61 49.28 18.46
C PHE A 7 -13.41 48.68 17.31
N ALA A 8 -12.70 48.20 16.28
CA ALA A 8 -13.20 47.11 15.44
C ALA A 8 -12.06 46.30 14.80
N VAL A 9 -11.02 45.88 15.53
CA VAL A 9 -10.03 44.92 14.98
C VAL A 9 -9.51 43.94 16.04
N LEU A 10 -10.36 43.42 16.93
CA LEU A 10 -9.92 42.39 17.87
C LEU A 10 -10.97 41.27 18.04
N ALA A 11 -11.41 40.69 16.93
CA ALA A 11 -12.24 39.48 16.95
C ALA A 11 -12.01 38.54 15.74
N ALA A 12 -10.90 38.67 15.02
CA ALA A 12 -10.63 37.83 13.85
C ALA A 12 -9.62 36.69 14.11
N SER A 13 -9.06 36.57 15.32
CA SER A 13 -7.94 35.67 15.60
C SER A 13 -8.31 34.28 16.13
N PHE A 14 -9.60 33.97 16.32
CA PHE A 14 -10.03 32.69 16.94
C PHE A 14 -10.76 31.72 16.00
N ALA A 15 -10.72 31.95 14.69
CA ALA A 15 -11.18 30.98 13.70
C ALA A 15 -10.01 30.24 13.05
N CYS A 16 -9.01 29.81 13.84
CA CYS A 16 -8.22 28.66 13.43
C CYS A 16 -9.08 27.43 13.78
N GLY A 17 -10.10 27.16 12.96
CA GLY A 17 -10.79 25.89 13.02
C GLY A 17 -9.73 24.81 12.90
N ALA A 18 -9.68 23.87 13.85
CA ALA A 18 -8.86 22.69 13.71
C ALA A 18 -9.16 22.11 12.32
N ALA A 19 -8.16 22.08 11.44
CA ALA A 19 -8.31 21.39 10.17
C ALA A 19 -8.52 19.92 10.51
N HIS A 20 -9.77 19.48 10.59
CA HIS A 20 -10.08 18.07 10.58
C HIS A 20 -9.70 17.59 9.18
N ALA A 21 -8.52 16.99 9.07
CA ALA A 21 -8.21 16.16 7.91
C ALA A 21 -9.37 15.18 7.77
N ALA A 22 -10.02 15.18 6.60
CA ALA A 22 -11.12 14.27 6.35
C ALA A 22 -10.65 12.84 6.60
N ALA A 23 -11.47 12.03 7.28
CA ALA A 23 -11.14 10.64 7.51
C ALA A 23 -10.96 9.91 6.17
N TYR A 24 -9.93 9.08 6.07
CA TYR A 24 -9.71 8.26 4.88
C TYR A 24 -10.85 7.25 4.73
N GLN A 25 -11.31 7.04 3.49
CA GLN A 25 -12.41 6.11 3.20
C GLN A 25 -11.94 4.73 2.73
N ALA A 26 -10.65 4.63 2.38
CA ALA A 26 -9.96 3.42 1.94
C ALA A 26 -8.45 3.63 2.05
N ILE A 27 -7.70 2.54 2.04
CA ILE A 27 -6.26 2.52 1.86
C ILE A 27 -5.95 1.65 0.65
N TYR A 28 -5.26 2.18 -0.36
CA TYR A 28 -4.72 1.38 -1.44
C TYR A 28 -3.21 1.27 -1.25
N SER A 29 -2.71 0.04 -1.18
CA SER A 29 -1.32 -0.24 -0.85
C SER A 29 -0.59 -0.83 -2.05
N PHE A 30 0.62 -0.33 -2.30
CA PHE A 30 1.52 -0.75 -3.36
C PHE A 30 2.90 -0.95 -2.73
N GLY A 31 3.65 -1.94 -3.20
CA GLY A 31 4.95 -2.21 -2.63
C GLY A 31 5.42 -3.64 -2.75
N ASP A 32 6.36 -3.98 -1.87
CA ASP A 32 6.94 -5.31 -1.79
C ASP A 32 6.49 -6.09 -0.54
N SER A 33 7.30 -7.05 -0.11
CA SER A 33 7.11 -7.86 1.11
C SER A 33 6.82 -7.08 2.38
N LEU A 34 7.32 -5.85 2.49
CA LEU A 34 7.09 -4.99 3.66
C LEU A 34 5.62 -4.56 3.77
N SER A 35 4.90 -4.51 2.64
CA SER A 35 3.53 -4.04 2.53
C SER A 35 2.53 -5.15 2.19
N ASP A 36 2.98 -6.25 1.58
CA ASP A 36 2.14 -7.37 1.14
C ASP A 36 1.36 -8.03 2.31
N VAL A 37 0.03 -8.03 2.18
CA VAL A 37 -0.89 -8.63 3.17
C VAL A 37 -1.38 -10.04 2.80
N GLY A 38 -0.82 -10.66 1.77
CA GLY A 38 -1.03 -12.07 1.39
C GLY A 38 -1.13 -12.36 -0.11
N ASN A 39 -0.84 -11.40 -0.99
CA ASN A 39 -0.85 -11.57 -2.44
C ASN A 39 0.21 -12.56 -2.92
N ALA A 40 1.47 -12.43 -2.45
CA ALA A 40 2.51 -13.40 -2.79
C ALA A 40 2.11 -14.82 -2.35
N LEU A 41 1.53 -14.98 -1.16
CA LEU A 41 1.07 -16.28 -0.69
C LEU A 41 -0.03 -16.84 -1.58
N ALA A 42 -1.01 -16.02 -1.96
CA ALA A 42 -2.10 -16.45 -2.83
C ALA A 42 -1.59 -16.92 -4.20
N ALA A 43 -0.69 -16.16 -4.83
CA ALA A 43 -0.13 -16.51 -6.13
C ALA A 43 0.76 -17.77 -6.09
N SER A 44 1.67 -17.83 -5.12
CA SER A 44 2.64 -18.92 -4.98
C SER A 44 2.00 -20.24 -4.51
N SER A 45 0.98 -20.18 -3.65
CA SER A 45 0.20 -21.35 -3.26
C SER A 45 -0.53 -21.99 -4.44
N ALA A 46 -1.02 -21.17 -5.40
CA ALA A 46 -1.63 -21.69 -6.63
C ALA A 46 -0.62 -22.43 -7.52
N ALA A 47 0.67 -22.11 -7.40
CA ALA A 47 1.78 -22.79 -8.07
C ALA A 47 2.31 -24.01 -7.28
N GLY A 48 1.80 -24.28 -6.08
CA GLY A 48 2.19 -25.42 -5.23
C GLY A 48 3.42 -25.18 -4.36
N ASP A 49 3.95 -23.95 -4.29
CA ASP A 49 5.10 -23.59 -3.48
C ASP A 49 4.80 -22.30 -2.68
N PRO A 50 4.23 -22.39 -1.48
CA PRO A 50 3.69 -21.23 -0.77
C PRO A 50 4.80 -20.34 -0.20
N ILE A 51 4.80 -19.08 -0.63
CA ILE A 51 5.73 -18.02 -0.23
C ILE A 51 4.95 -16.81 0.30
N PRO A 52 5.20 -16.32 1.52
CA PRO A 52 6.14 -16.88 2.48
C PRO A 52 5.62 -18.19 3.09
N LEU A 53 6.52 -19.04 3.57
CA LEU A 53 6.17 -20.36 4.12
C LEU A 53 5.22 -20.24 5.33
N PRO A 54 3.97 -20.75 5.27
CA PRO A 54 2.97 -20.51 6.31
C PRO A 54 3.37 -20.99 7.72
N ALA A 55 4.29 -21.96 7.82
CA ALA A 55 4.79 -22.46 9.10
C ALA A 55 5.66 -21.45 9.87
N PHE A 56 6.21 -20.44 9.20
CA PHE A 56 7.18 -19.50 9.78
C PHE A 56 6.71 -18.04 9.74
N TYR A 57 5.57 -17.77 9.09
CA TYR A 57 5.11 -16.43 8.76
C TYR A 57 3.63 -16.26 9.11
N TYR A 58 3.28 -15.06 9.52
CA TYR A 58 1.93 -14.75 9.98
C TYR A 58 0.99 -14.54 8.79
N ASN A 59 0.05 -15.47 8.56
CA ASN A 59 -1.06 -15.32 7.60
C ASN A 59 -0.64 -14.71 6.24
N GLY A 60 0.49 -15.16 5.68
CA GLY A 60 1.00 -14.68 4.38
C GLY A 60 1.76 -13.36 4.38
N ARG A 61 1.96 -12.71 5.54
CA ARG A 61 2.85 -11.55 5.67
C ARG A 61 4.29 -12.03 5.76
N PHE A 62 5.24 -11.26 5.23
CA PHE A 62 6.68 -11.47 5.45
C PHE A 62 7.12 -10.98 6.83
N SER A 63 6.33 -11.32 7.86
CA SER A 63 6.49 -10.92 9.25
C SER A 63 5.94 -12.02 10.16
N ASN A 64 6.25 -11.94 11.46
CA ASN A 64 5.68 -12.80 12.52
C ASN A 64 4.37 -12.24 13.12
N GLY A 65 3.83 -11.17 12.52
CA GLY A 65 2.56 -10.54 12.89
C GLY A 65 2.02 -9.69 11.73
N PRO A 66 1.02 -8.83 12.00
CA PRO A 66 0.59 -7.79 11.07
C PRO A 66 1.79 -6.96 10.57
N ASN A 67 1.74 -6.51 9.32
CA ASN A 67 2.73 -5.57 8.78
C ASN A 67 2.30 -4.11 9.02
N TRP A 68 3.11 -3.15 8.57
CA TRP A 68 2.82 -1.74 8.82
C TRP A 68 1.53 -1.25 8.12
N VAL A 69 1.14 -1.87 7.00
CA VAL A 69 -0.09 -1.54 6.27
C VAL A 69 -1.31 -2.05 7.04
N ASP A 70 -1.25 -3.26 7.59
CA ASP A 70 -2.28 -3.78 8.50
C ASP A 70 -2.50 -2.81 9.69
N ASP A 71 -1.41 -2.38 10.34
CA ASP A 71 -1.45 -1.47 11.49
C ASP A 71 -1.97 -0.07 11.10
N LEU A 72 -1.56 0.44 9.94
CA LEU A 72 -1.98 1.74 9.44
C LEU A 72 -3.48 1.75 9.09
N ALA A 73 -3.97 0.70 8.43
CA ALA A 73 -5.39 0.53 8.16
C ALA A 73 -6.19 0.51 9.47
N ALA A 74 -5.76 -0.31 10.45
CA ALA A 74 -6.41 -0.40 11.75
C ALA A 74 -6.44 0.95 12.49
N LYS A 75 -5.36 1.73 12.43
CA LYS A 75 -5.29 3.07 13.03
C LYS A 75 -6.34 4.04 12.48
N PHE A 76 -6.74 3.88 11.22
CA PHE A 76 -7.79 4.68 10.58
C PHE A 76 -9.18 4.02 10.64
N GLY A 77 -9.33 2.88 11.33
CA GLY A 77 -10.58 2.12 11.38
C GLY A 77 -10.95 1.51 10.02
N LEU A 78 -9.96 1.29 9.16
CA LEU A 78 -10.09 0.66 7.85
C LEU A 78 -9.64 -0.79 7.92
N SER A 79 -10.05 -1.57 6.92
CA SER A 79 -9.52 -2.90 6.65
C SER A 79 -8.65 -2.86 5.39
N VAL A 80 -7.71 -3.80 5.30
CA VAL A 80 -6.92 -4.04 4.10
C VAL A 80 -6.90 -5.55 3.83
N SER A 81 -7.01 -5.93 2.56
CA SER A 81 -6.99 -7.34 2.15
C SER A 81 -6.29 -7.49 0.79
N PRO A 82 -5.78 -8.70 0.47
CA PRO A 82 -5.06 -8.93 -0.78
C PRO A 82 -5.93 -8.63 -2.01
N SER A 83 -5.37 -8.00 -3.03
CA SER A 83 -6.03 -7.78 -4.32
C SER A 83 -6.36 -9.08 -5.06
N LEU A 84 -5.67 -10.20 -4.76
CA LEU A 84 -6.02 -11.53 -5.25
C LEU A 84 -7.16 -12.23 -4.48
N ALA A 85 -7.70 -11.62 -3.42
CA ALA A 85 -8.84 -12.17 -2.70
C ALA A 85 -10.12 -12.15 -3.56
N ILE A 86 -11.16 -12.88 -3.13
CA ILE A 86 -12.49 -12.86 -3.75
C ILE A 86 -13.52 -12.41 -2.70
N PRO A 87 -14.11 -11.20 -2.82
CA PRO A 87 -13.83 -10.18 -3.83
C PRO A 87 -12.41 -9.56 -3.69
N PRO A 88 -11.85 -8.95 -4.76
CA PRO A 88 -10.55 -8.28 -4.71
C PRO A 88 -10.48 -7.22 -3.60
N GLY A 89 -9.36 -7.22 -2.88
CA GLY A 89 -9.05 -6.24 -1.84
C GLY A 89 -8.29 -5.01 -2.34
N ASP A 90 -7.79 -4.24 -1.38
CA ASP A 90 -7.17 -2.93 -1.59
C ASP A 90 -5.63 -2.93 -1.55
N ASP A 91 -5.00 -4.06 -1.19
CA ASP A 91 -3.54 -4.22 -1.22
C ASP A 91 -3.08 -4.84 -2.54
N PHE A 92 -2.28 -4.11 -3.28
CA PHE A 92 -1.66 -4.50 -4.55
C PHE A 92 -0.17 -4.81 -4.38
N ALA A 93 0.39 -4.73 -3.17
CA ALA A 93 1.77 -5.09 -2.90
C ALA A 93 2.02 -6.60 -3.08
N PHE A 94 3.20 -6.98 -3.55
CA PHE A 94 3.62 -8.37 -3.72
C PHE A 94 5.03 -8.58 -3.16
N GLY A 95 5.22 -9.59 -2.31
CA GLY A 95 6.54 -10.04 -1.87
C GLY A 95 7.52 -10.24 -3.03
N GLY A 96 8.69 -9.61 -2.94
CA GLY A 96 9.72 -9.66 -3.98
C GLY A 96 9.54 -8.66 -5.12
N ALA A 97 8.51 -7.81 -5.10
CA ALA A 97 8.30 -6.79 -6.13
C ALA A 97 9.44 -5.76 -6.17
N GLN A 98 9.78 -5.35 -7.40
CA GLN A 98 10.73 -4.27 -7.67
C GLN A 98 10.02 -3.03 -8.19
N THR A 99 10.74 -1.91 -8.22
CA THR A 99 10.20 -0.65 -8.76
C THR A 99 9.81 -0.73 -10.24
N GLY A 100 10.40 -1.67 -10.99
CA GLY A 100 10.05 -2.01 -12.36
C GLY A 100 10.88 -3.18 -12.87
N ALA A 101 10.58 -3.66 -14.07
CA ALA A 101 11.35 -4.71 -14.73
C ALA A 101 12.85 -4.35 -14.82
N THR A 102 13.69 -5.21 -14.26
CA THR A 102 15.15 -5.15 -14.39
C THR A 102 15.65 -6.33 -15.22
N ILE A 103 16.93 -6.28 -15.62
CA ILE A 103 17.58 -7.40 -16.32
C ILE A 103 17.71 -8.63 -15.37
N ALA A 104 17.76 -8.39 -14.06
CA ALA A 104 17.90 -9.40 -13.01
C ALA A 104 16.56 -10.02 -12.58
N ASN A 105 15.45 -9.28 -12.68
CA ASN A 105 14.11 -9.73 -12.31
C ASN A 105 13.15 -9.68 -13.52
N PRO A 106 13.29 -10.62 -14.48
CA PRO A 106 12.37 -10.71 -15.59
C PRO A 106 10.97 -11.10 -15.09
N PRO A 107 9.89 -10.73 -15.80
CA PRO A 107 8.51 -10.94 -15.36
C PRO A 107 8.06 -12.43 -15.27
N VAL A 108 9.00 -13.38 -15.18
CA VAL A 108 8.78 -14.83 -15.22
C VAL A 108 9.77 -15.55 -14.29
N VAL A 109 9.26 -16.27 -13.27
CA VAL A 109 10.03 -17.25 -12.48
C VAL A 109 9.56 -18.65 -12.86
N GLY A 110 10.48 -19.51 -13.32
CA GLY A 110 10.18 -20.91 -13.63
C GLY A 110 9.19 -21.14 -14.80
N GLY A 111 9.10 -20.21 -15.75
CA GLY A 111 8.13 -20.28 -16.86
C GLY A 111 6.70 -19.92 -16.46
N GLN A 112 6.48 -19.47 -15.21
CA GLN A 112 5.23 -18.89 -14.73
C GLN A 112 5.41 -17.38 -14.54
N PRO A 113 4.47 -16.54 -15.04
CA PRO A 113 4.56 -15.10 -14.86
C PRO A 113 4.24 -14.72 -13.42
N VAL A 114 5.23 -14.54 -12.55
CA VAL A 114 5.09 -13.74 -11.31
C VAL A 114 6.47 -13.19 -10.90
N PRO A 115 6.73 -11.93 -11.27
CA PRO A 115 6.89 -10.85 -10.31
C PRO A 115 6.06 -9.64 -10.75
N ILE A 116 5.12 -9.24 -9.90
CA ILE A 116 4.27 -8.06 -10.13
C ILE A 116 5.06 -6.86 -9.62
N ASP A 117 5.84 -6.26 -10.51
CA ASP A 117 6.55 -5.00 -10.26
C ASP A 117 5.56 -3.84 -10.06
N LEU A 118 6.05 -2.67 -9.65
CA LEU A 118 5.17 -1.52 -9.39
C LEU A 118 4.25 -1.17 -10.59
N THR A 119 4.75 -1.34 -11.82
CA THR A 119 3.97 -1.01 -13.02
C THR A 119 2.80 -1.97 -13.17
N ASP A 120 3.03 -3.26 -12.93
CA ASP A 120 1.99 -4.29 -12.94
C ASP A 120 0.98 -4.10 -11.79
N GLN A 121 1.43 -3.70 -10.60
CA GLN A 121 0.53 -3.41 -9.47
C GLN A 121 -0.43 -2.25 -9.81
N VAL A 122 0.10 -1.17 -10.41
CA VAL A 122 -0.70 -0.01 -10.83
C VAL A 122 -1.64 -0.39 -11.99
N ALA A 123 -1.20 -1.24 -12.91
CA ALA A 123 -2.06 -1.75 -13.98
C ALA A 123 -3.21 -2.59 -13.40
N PHE A 124 -2.92 -3.49 -12.45
CA PHE A 124 -3.91 -4.33 -11.80
C PHE A 124 -4.94 -3.50 -11.03
N PHE A 125 -4.49 -2.52 -10.25
CA PHE A 125 -5.37 -1.56 -9.55
C PHE A 125 -6.40 -0.92 -10.49
N LYS A 126 -5.98 -0.44 -11.66
CA LYS A 126 -6.88 0.18 -12.66
C LYS A 126 -7.92 -0.80 -13.21
N THR A 127 -7.68 -2.10 -13.15
CA THR A 127 -8.66 -3.12 -13.56
C THR A 127 -9.66 -3.47 -12.47
N VAL A 128 -9.21 -3.48 -11.21
CA VAL A 128 -10.02 -3.81 -10.03
C VAL A 128 -10.90 -2.64 -9.63
N ASP A 129 -10.32 -1.45 -9.51
CA ASP A 129 -11.03 -0.25 -9.11
C ASP A 129 -11.01 0.81 -10.22
N ARG A 130 -12.14 0.92 -10.92
CA ARG A 130 -12.35 1.92 -11.99
C ARG A 130 -12.86 3.26 -11.49
N SER A 131 -13.16 3.39 -10.20
CA SER A 131 -13.60 4.65 -9.58
C SER A 131 -13.10 4.73 -8.14
N PRO A 132 -11.76 4.85 -7.94
CA PRO A 132 -11.17 4.86 -6.61
C PRO A 132 -11.75 5.94 -5.71
N LYS A 133 -11.84 5.67 -4.41
CA LYS A 133 -12.42 6.64 -3.48
C LYS A 133 -11.61 7.93 -3.47
N SER A 134 -12.30 9.07 -3.57
CA SER A 134 -11.67 10.40 -3.66
C SER A 134 -10.92 10.83 -2.38
N GLN A 135 -11.19 10.16 -1.26
CA GLN A 135 -10.51 10.35 0.04
C GLN A 135 -9.79 9.07 0.47
N ALA A 136 -9.23 8.31 -0.48
CA ALA A 136 -8.36 7.19 -0.15
C ALA A 136 -6.95 7.65 0.22
N LEU A 137 -6.31 6.90 1.11
CA LEU A 137 -4.88 6.97 1.35
C LEU A 137 -4.17 6.02 0.37
N TYR A 138 -3.17 6.50 -0.34
CA TYR A 138 -2.32 5.67 -1.19
C TYR A 138 -0.97 5.51 -0.50
N THR A 139 -0.50 4.28 -0.39
CA THR A 139 0.80 3.95 0.21
C THR A 139 1.70 3.29 -0.82
N LEU A 140 2.99 3.59 -0.75
CA LEU A 140 4.02 3.03 -1.62
C LEU A 140 5.30 2.82 -0.82
N ASP A 141 5.71 1.57 -0.67
CA ASP A 141 7.02 1.19 -0.12
C ASP A 141 7.64 0.09 -0.98
N ILE A 142 8.67 0.44 -1.73
CA ILE A 142 9.28 -0.42 -2.74
C ILE A 142 10.72 0.03 -3.05
N GLY A 143 11.55 -0.91 -3.48
CA GLY A 143 12.94 -0.64 -3.87
C GLY A 143 13.97 -1.49 -3.14
N ALA A 144 13.60 -2.16 -2.05
CA ALA A 144 14.51 -3.03 -1.32
C ALA A 144 15.02 -4.18 -2.20
N ASN A 145 14.13 -4.78 -3.00
CA ASN A 145 14.49 -5.85 -3.93
C ASN A 145 15.36 -5.35 -5.10
N ASP A 146 15.22 -4.09 -5.53
CA ASP A 146 16.11 -3.50 -6.53
C ASP A 146 17.55 -3.39 -6.02
N ILE A 147 17.72 -3.02 -4.74
CA ILE A 147 19.04 -2.92 -4.10
C ILE A 147 19.65 -4.31 -3.87
N LEU A 148 18.86 -5.27 -3.37
CA LEU A 148 19.32 -6.64 -3.16
C LEU A 148 19.85 -7.25 -4.46
N ASP A 149 19.08 -7.16 -5.54
CA ASP A 149 19.50 -7.64 -6.86
C ASP A 149 20.76 -6.95 -7.38
N ALA A 150 20.91 -5.64 -7.15
CA ALA A 150 22.10 -4.90 -7.57
C ALA A 150 23.38 -5.31 -6.81
N LEU A 151 23.25 -5.90 -5.61
CA LEU A 151 24.37 -6.37 -4.79
C LEU A 151 24.74 -7.83 -5.07
N ASP A 152 23.78 -8.63 -5.54
CA ASP A 152 23.98 -10.04 -5.91
C ASP A 152 24.49 -10.24 -7.35
N GLY A 153 24.67 -9.13 -8.09
CA GLY A 153 25.16 -9.06 -9.48
C GLY A 153 26.67 -9.11 -9.68
#